data_AF-A0A6L7KRB7-F1
#
_entry.id   AF-A0A6L7KRB7-F1
#
_cell.length_a   1.000
_cell.length_b   1.000
_cell.length_c   1.000
_cell.angle_alpha   90.00
_cell.angle_beta   90.00
_cell.angle_gamma   90.00
#
_symmetry.space_group_name_H-M   'P 1'
#
loop_
_entity.id
_entity.type
_entity.pdbx_description
1 polymer ?
#
loop_
_entity_poly.entity_id
_entity_poly.type
_entity_poly.pdbx_seq_one_letter_code
_entity_poly.pdbx_strand_id
1 'polypeptide(L)'
;MISLIGTSYGSFAATVGEALVDQGPGMLWVEYDKTDADGNVLPRSTQVAELGVPTLVEQHEAMHGAAPSGPHWEDYKTLNAMTTMGRLSIWLPEGTPDEVFGALKAGWDALPSDPEFIAAHEKAFGKPVRSVPYEMVAAAAASIGDIPEEMVQFYQDDIAEGEQ
;
A
#
# COMPACT_ATOMS: atom_id res chain seq x y z
N MET A 1 14.64 8.69 16.19
CA MET A 1 13.54 9.26 15.39
C MET A 1 13.17 8.21 14.37
N ILE A 2 12.02 7.55 14.53
CA ILE A 2 11.50 6.61 13.53
C ILE A 2 10.71 7.49 12.53
N SER A 3 11.18 7.58 11.29
CA SER A 3 10.47 8.30 10.24
C SER A 3 9.58 7.29 9.50
N LEU A 4 8.26 7.41 9.64
CA LEU A 4 7.31 6.68 8.81
C LEU A 4 7.17 7.41 7.48
N ILE A 5 7.59 6.78 6.39
CA ILE A 5 7.40 7.31 5.04
C ILE A 5 6.35 6.46 4.33
N GLY A 6 5.15 7.02 4.18
CA GLY A 6 4.02 6.42 3.47
C GLY A 6 4.11 6.51 1.95
N THR A 7 5.31 6.44 1.36
CA THR A 7 5.44 6.33 -0.11
C THR A 7 5.74 4.89 -0.50
N SER A 8 5.31 4.47 -1.69
CA SER A 8 5.66 3.14 -2.20
C SER A 8 7.19 2.97 -2.13
N TYR A 9 7.68 1.93 -1.45
CA TYR A 9 9.11 1.70 -1.22
C TYR A 9 9.97 1.79 -2.50
N GLY A 10 9.41 1.48 -3.68
CA GLY A 10 10.11 1.65 -4.96
C GLY A 10 10.41 3.10 -5.37
N SER A 11 9.65 4.10 -4.90
CA SER A 11 10.01 5.52 -5.06
C SER A 11 11.01 5.96 -4.00
N PHE A 12 10.86 5.47 -2.76
CA PHE A 12 11.75 5.80 -1.64
C PHE A 12 13.16 5.22 -1.84
N ALA A 13 13.28 3.93 -2.15
CA ALA A 13 14.56 3.27 -2.41
C ALA A 13 15.31 3.95 -3.59
N ALA A 14 14.56 4.34 -4.63
CA ALA A 14 15.13 5.02 -5.80
C ALA A 14 15.50 6.50 -5.58
N THR A 15 15.01 7.16 -4.53
CA THR A 15 15.26 8.60 -4.29
C THR A 15 15.99 8.90 -2.99
N VAL A 16 15.95 7.99 -2.02
CA VAL A 16 16.45 8.21 -0.65
C VAL A 16 17.22 6.99 -0.09
N GLY A 17 17.25 5.85 -0.80
CA GLY A 17 17.96 4.64 -0.33
C GLY A 17 19.44 4.90 -0.06
N GLU A 18 20.17 5.43 -1.05
CA GLU A 18 21.59 5.79 -0.91
C GLU A 18 21.81 6.85 0.19
N ALA A 19 20.90 7.83 0.30
CA ALA A 19 21.04 8.93 1.25
C ALA A 19 20.73 8.54 2.71
N LEU A 20 19.78 7.63 2.95
CA LEU A 20 19.35 7.23 4.30
C LEU A 20 20.03 5.95 4.80
N VAL A 21 20.20 4.94 3.93
CA VAL A 21 20.77 3.63 4.28
C VAL A 21 22.29 3.67 4.24
N ASP A 22 22.88 4.23 3.17
CA ASP A 22 24.34 4.24 3.00
C ASP A 22 25.00 5.46 3.66
N GLN A 23 24.31 6.61 3.68
CA GLN A 23 24.90 7.90 4.10
C GLN A 23 24.24 8.53 5.35
N GLY A 24 23.11 8.00 5.83
CA GLY A 24 22.30 8.57 6.90
C GLY A 24 22.16 7.66 8.12
N PRO A 25 21.61 8.15 9.25
CA PRO A 25 21.34 7.33 10.43
C PRO A 25 20.05 6.49 10.30
N GLY A 26 19.44 6.42 9.10
CA GLY A 26 18.14 5.79 8.87
C GLY A 26 18.30 4.34 8.46
N MET A 27 17.45 3.45 8.98
CA MET A 27 17.40 2.06 8.55
C MET A 27 16.01 1.75 8.01
N LEU A 28 15.96 1.00 6.91
CA LEU A 28 14.72 0.38 6.45
C LEU A 28 14.33 -0.72 7.44
N TRP A 29 13.14 -0.60 8.02
CA TRP A 29 12.72 -1.51 9.10
C TRP A 29 11.86 -2.67 8.60
N VAL A 30 10.71 -2.36 7.98
CA VAL A 30 9.79 -3.36 7.44
C VAL A 30 9.18 -2.87 6.12
N GLU A 31 8.91 -3.77 5.18
CA GLU A 31 7.96 -3.52 4.10
C GLU A 31 6.55 -3.71 4.68
N TYR A 32 5.64 -2.76 4.43
CA TYR A 32 4.24 -3.02 4.67
C TYR A 32 3.75 -4.12 3.74
N ASP A 33 3.11 -5.12 4.32
CA ASP A 33 2.51 -6.22 3.56
C ASP A 33 1.54 -5.66 2.52
N LYS A 34 1.35 -6.35 1.40
CA LYS A 34 0.29 -6.02 0.45
C LYS A 34 -0.70 -7.15 0.49
N THR A 35 -1.98 -6.88 0.31
CA THR A 35 -2.98 -7.94 0.25
C THR A 35 -3.59 -8.06 -1.14
N ASP A 36 -4.07 -9.24 -1.49
CA ASP A 36 -4.99 -9.40 -2.61
C ASP A 36 -6.41 -9.00 -2.21
N ALA A 37 -7.36 -9.13 -3.14
CA ALA A 37 -8.77 -8.82 -2.90
C ALA A 37 -9.42 -9.72 -1.84
N ASP A 38 -8.85 -10.90 -1.58
CA ASP A 38 -9.31 -11.85 -0.58
C ASP A 38 -8.64 -11.63 0.79
N GLY A 39 -7.80 -10.60 0.92
CA GLY A 39 -7.11 -10.24 2.16
C GLY A 39 -5.88 -11.11 2.47
N ASN A 40 -5.43 -11.94 1.52
CA ASN A 40 -4.21 -12.73 1.68
C ASN A 40 -2.98 -11.84 1.46
N VAL A 41 -1.95 -12.02 2.28
CA VAL A 41 -0.69 -11.31 2.14
C VAL A 41 0.04 -11.78 0.87
N LEU A 42 0.33 -10.83 -0.01
CA LEU A 42 1.14 -10.99 -1.21
C LEU A 42 2.63 -11.05 -0.85
N PRO A 43 3.45 -11.74 -1.67
CA PRO A 43 4.90 -11.74 -1.48
C PRO A 43 5.49 -10.33 -1.47
N ARG A 44 6.56 -10.17 -0.68
CA ARG A 44 7.36 -8.93 -0.64
C ARG A 44 7.88 -8.54 -2.02
N SER A 45 8.11 -7.24 -2.24
CA SER A 45 8.60 -6.78 -3.54
C SER A 45 10.08 -7.14 -3.76
N THR A 46 10.46 -7.46 -5.00
CA THR A 46 11.84 -7.84 -5.34
C THR A 46 12.85 -6.77 -4.93
N GLN A 47 12.52 -5.48 -5.16
CA GLN A 47 13.41 -4.36 -4.82
C GLN A 47 13.70 -4.26 -3.32
N VAL A 48 12.74 -4.62 -2.48
CA VAL A 48 12.88 -4.57 -1.02
C VAL A 48 13.51 -5.86 -0.48
N ALA A 49 13.24 -6.99 -1.13
CA ALA A 49 13.91 -8.26 -0.86
C ALA A 49 15.43 -8.18 -1.08
N GLU A 50 15.88 -7.51 -2.14
CA GLU A 50 17.30 -7.28 -2.44
C GLU A 50 18.02 -6.48 -1.34
N LEU A 51 17.28 -5.64 -0.60
CA LEU A 51 17.78 -4.85 0.52
C LEU A 51 17.74 -5.61 1.85
N GLY A 52 17.30 -6.88 1.86
CA GLY A 52 17.23 -7.71 3.08
C GLY A 52 16.16 -7.27 4.08
N VAL A 53 15.23 -6.41 3.67
CA VAL A 53 14.18 -5.88 4.55
C VAL A 53 13.03 -6.90 4.63
N PRO A 54 12.59 -7.28 5.84
CA PRO A 54 11.47 -8.20 6.04
C PRO A 54 10.12 -7.51 5.82
N THR A 55 9.06 -8.27 5.62
CA THR A 55 7.70 -7.75 5.79
C THR A 55 7.31 -7.64 7.27
N LEU A 56 6.20 -6.97 7.58
CA LEU A 56 5.70 -6.90 8.95
C LEU A 56 5.33 -8.29 9.49
N VAL A 57 4.71 -9.15 8.67
CA VAL A 57 4.45 -10.56 9.02
C VAL A 57 5.73 -11.30 9.36
N GLU A 58 6.74 -11.24 8.50
CA GLU A 58 8.02 -11.94 8.70
C GLU A 58 8.74 -11.42 9.96
N GLN A 59 8.70 -10.11 10.18
CA GLN A 59 9.28 -9.50 11.37
C GLN A 59 8.54 -9.91 12.64
N HIS A 60 7.20 -9.98 12.61
CA HIS A 60 6.40 -10.46 13.74
C HIS A 60 6.69 -11.93 14.05
N GLU A 61 6.76 -12.79 13.03
CA GLU A 61 7.16 -14.20 13.18
C GLU A 61 8.55 -14.34 13.79
N ALA A 62 9.52 -13.54 13.35
CA ALA A 62 10.87 -13.57 13.89
C ALA A 62 10.92 -13.17 15.37
N MET A 63 10.06 -12.23 15.81
CA MET A 63 10.03 -11.73 17.19
C MET A 63 9.17 -12.59 18.13
N HIS A 64 8.07 -13.16 17.63
CA HIS A 64 7.04 -13.81 18.45
C HIS A 64 6.87 -15.30 18.15
N GLY A 65 7.52 -15.83 17.11
CA GLY A 65 7.47 -17.24 16.72
C GLY A 65 6.22 -17.67 15.96
N ALA A 66 5.32 -16.74 15.63
CA ALA A 66 4.08 -17.02 14.90
C ALA A 66 3.62 -15.80 14.10
N ALA A 67 2.83 -16.03 13.04
CA ALA A 67 2.21 -14.97 12.25
C ALA A 67 1.30 -14.10 13.12
N PRO A 68 1.17 -12.80 12.81
CA PRO A 68 0.21 -11.95 13.49
C PRO A 68 -1.22 -12.46 13.24
N SER A 69 -2.08 -12.30 14.24
CA SER A 69 -3.48 -12.75 14.19
C SER A 69 -4.34 -11.95 15.17
N GLY A 70 -5.66 -12.11 15.07
CA GLY A 70 -6.63 -11.44 15.94
C GLY A 70 -7.15 -10.10 15.39
N PRO A 71 -8.02 -9.41 16.13
CA PRO A 71 -8.76 -8.24 15.62
C PRO A 71 -7.84 -7.12 15.12
N HIS A 72 -6.84 -6.73 15.91
CA HIS A 72 -5.87 -5.71 15.50
C HIS A 72 -5.11 -6.04 14.21
N TRP A 73 -4.86 -7.34 13.93
CA TRP A 73 -4.23 -7.76 12.69
C TRP A 73 -5.19 -7.62 11.50
N GLU A 74 -6.46 -8.00 11.69
CA GLU A 74 -7.49 -7.84 10.66
C GLU A 74 -7.72 -6.35 10.33
N ASP A 75 -7.77 -5.47 11.32
CA ASP A 75 -7.90 -4.03 11.08
C ASP A 75 -6.66 -3.44 10.42
N TYR A 76 -5.46 -3.86 10.85
CA TYR A 76 -4.23 -3.48 10.20
C TYR A 76 -4.28 -3.83 8.71
N LYS A 77 -4.69 -5.05 8.34
CA LYS A 77 -4.81 -5.44 6.93
C LYS A 77 -5.78 -4.52 6.17
N THR A 78 -6.94 -4.21 6.75
CA THR A 78 -7.93 -3.31 6.16
C THR A 78 -7.38 -1.90 5.94
N LEU A 79 -6.81 -1.28 6.96
CA LEU A 79 -6.23 0.06 6.87
C LEU A 79 -5.05 0.09 5.90
N ASN A 80 -4.20 -0.93 5.96
CA ASN A 80 -3.04 -1.04 5.10
C ASN A 80 -3.42 -1.26 3.64
N ALA A 81 -4.48 -2.01 3.34
CA ALA A 81 -5.01 -2.17 1.99
C ALA A 81 -5.41 -0.81 1.38
N MET A 82 -6.19 -0.01 2.11
CA MET A 82 -6.54 1.36 1.67
C MET A 82 -5.34 2.28 1.54
N THR A 83 -4.41 2.17 2.49
CA THR A 83 -3.20 2.98 2.53
C THR A 83 -2.21 2.58 1.42
N THR A 84 -2.23 1.36 0.91
CA THR A 84 -1.31 0.92 -0.16
C THR A 84 -1.94 0.95 -1.54
N MET A 85 -3.25 0.70 -1.65
CA MET A 85 -3.98 0.58 -2.92
C MET A 85 -4.85 1.79 -3.24
N GLY A 86 -5.46 2.42 -2.23
CA GLY A 86 -6.32 3.60 -2.38
C GLY A 86 -5.54 4.92 -2.60
N ARG A 87 -4.21 4.89 -2.42
CA ARG A 87 -3.36 6.05 -2.71
C ARG A 87 -3.22 6.23 -4.21
N LEU A 88 -3.34 7.48 -4.67
CA LEU A 88 -3.26 7.88 -6.09
C LEU A 88 -4.38 7.28 -6.97
N SER A 89 -5.49 6.83 -6.37
CA SER A 89 -6.68 6.39 -7.10
C SER A 89 -7.48 7.58 -7.66
N ILE A 90 -8.22 7.33 -8.73
CA ILE A 90 -9.14 8.30 -9.33
C ILE A 90 -10.54 8.04 -8.78
N TRP A 91 -11.19 9.08 -8.27
CA TRP A 91 -12.54 9.02 -7.72
C TRP A 91 -13.48 9.86 -8.58
N LEU A 92 -14.65 9.31 -8.90
CA LEU A 92 -15.70 10.02 -9.63
C LEU A 92 -16.80 10.47 -8.67
N PRO A 93 -17.47 11.61 -8.94
CA PRO A 93 -18.61 12.03 -8.14
C PRO A 93 -19.74 10.99 -8.15
N GLU A 94 -20.50 10.97 -7.06
CA GLU A 94 -21.75 10.20 -6.99
C GLU A 94 -22.69 10.61 -8.14
N GLY A 95 -23.36 9.62 -8.74
CA GLY A 95 -24.26 9.83 -9.87
C GLY A 95 -23.57 10.00 -11.23
N THR A 96 -22.25 9.79 -11.32
CA THR A 96 -21.57 9.71 -12.63
C THR A 96 -22.20 8.60 -13.49
N PRO A 97 -22.54 8.86 -14.76
CA PRO A 97 -23.15 7.86 -15.63
C PRO A 97 -22.25 6.62 -15.81
N ASP A 98 -22.85 5.43 -15.82
CA ASP A 98 -22.14 4.15 -15.98
C ASP A 98 -21.25 4.11 -17.22
N GLU A 99 -21.67 4.75 -18.31
CA GLU A 99 -20.88 4.86 -19.54
C GLU A 99 -19.57 5.63 -19.32
N VAL A 100 -19.61 6.73 -18.55
CA VAL A 100 -18.42 7.53 -18.23
C VAL A 100 -17.47 6.74 -17.33
N PHE A 101 -18.02 6.08 -16.31
CA PHE A 101 -17.25 5.20 -15.43
C PHE A 101 -16.58 4.06 -16.23
N GLY A 102 -17.36 3.39 -17.09
CA GLY A 102 -16.88 2.29 -17.92
C GLY A 102 -15.77 2.71 -18.87
N ALA A 103 -15.89 3.87 -19.51
CA ALA A 103 -14.85 4.41 -20.38
C ALA A 103 -13.55 4.71 -19.62
N LEU A 104 -13.63 5.31 -18.42
CA LEU A 104 -12.46 5.58 -17.59
C LEU A 104 -11.78 4.28 -17.12
N LYS A 105 -12.57 3.32 -16.64
CA LYS A 105 -12.07 2.01 -16.20
C LYS A 105 -11.33 1.29 -17.33
N ALA A 106 -11.95 1.24 -18.52
CA ALA A 106 -11.36 0.60 -19.68
C ALA A 106 -10.03 1.26 -20.11
N GLY A 107 -9.96 2.58 -20.07
CA GLY A 107 -8.73 3.32 -20.33
C GLY A 107 -7.63 2.99 -19.31
N TRP A 108 -7.98 2.97 -18.02
CA TRP A 108 -7.03 2.64 -16.95
C TRP A 108 -6.49 1.21 -17.05
N ASP A 109 -7.36 0.24 -17.33
CA ASP A 109 -6.99 -1.17 -17.48
C ASP A 109 -6.10 -1.41 -18.71
N ALA A 110 -6.18 -0.55 -19.74
CA ALA A 110 -5.37 -0.64 -20.95
C ALA A 110 -3.96 -0.03 -20.81
N LEU A 111 -3.78 0.98 -19.95
CA LEU A 111 -2.50 1.71 -19.78
C LEU A 111 -1.28 0.81 -19.55
N PRO A 112 -1.32 -0.25 -18.71
CA PRO A 112 -0.16 -1.11 -18.48
C PRO A 112 0.27 -1.91 -19.70
N SER A 113 -0.55 -1.95 -20.77
CA SER A 113 -0.24 -2.60 -22.04
C SER A 113 0.04 -1.60 -23.17
N ASP A 114 -0.04 -0.29 -22.91
CA ASP A 114 0.24 0.75 -23.89
C ASP A 114 1.76 1.00 -24.00
N PRO A 115 2.40 0.67 -25.15
CA PRO A 115 3.84 0.84 -25.32
C PRO A 115 4.32 2.29 -25.18
N GLU A 116 3.52 3.28 -25.59
CA GLU A 116 3.90 4.69 -25.49
C GLU A 116 3.89 5.14 -24.02
N PHE A 117 2.87 4.71 -23.27
CA PHE A 117 2.78 4.96 -21.84
C PHE A 117 3.93 4.28 -21.07
N ILE A 118 4.20 3.01 -21.36
CA ILE A 118 5.31 2.27 -20.74
C ILE A 118 6.64 2.99 -20.98
N ALA A 119 6.94 3.33 -22.24
CA ALA A 119 8.19 4.01 -22.58
C ALA A 119 8.31 5.39 -21.90
N ALA A 120 7.22 6.15 -21.84
CA ALA A 120 7.20 7.44 -21.14
C ALA A 120 7.39 7.28 -19.62
N HIS A 121 6.76 6.28 -19.02
CA HIS A 121 6.88 5.98 -17.59
C HIS A 121 8.29 5.54 -17.23
N GLU A 122 8.87 4.60 -17.99
CA GLU A 122 10.25 4.13 -17.78
C GLU A 122 11.26 5.28 -17.94
N LYS A 123 11.07 6.15 -18.93
CA LYS A 123 11.92 7.33 -19.12
C LYS A 123 11.82 8.30 -17.94
N ALA A 124 10.63 8.54 -17.41
CA ALA A 124 10.40 9.51 -16.35
C ALA A 124 10.81 8.99 -14.96
N PHE A 125 10.62 7.70 -14.71
CA PHE A 125 10.73 7.12 -13.37
C PHE A 125 11.76 6.00 -13.23
N GLY A 126 12.35 5.53 -14.35
CA GLY A 126 13.37 4.49 -14.35
C GLY A 126 12.89 3.11 -13.88
N LYS A 127 11.58 2.88 -13.87
CA LYS A 127 10.97 1.65 -13.31
C LYS A 127 9.78 1.17 -14.13
N PRO A 128 9.45 -0.13 -14.06
CA PRO A 128 8.28 -0.68 -14.73
C PRO A 128 6.98 -0.03 -14.24
N VAL A 129 6.01 0.07 -15.15
CA VAL A 129 4.64 0.48 -14.80
C VAL A 129 4.07 -0.51 -13.79
N ARG A 130 3.54 0.02 -12.68
CA ARG A 130 2.73 -0.73 -11.73
C ARG A 130 1.36 -0.09 -11.66
N SER A 131 0.33 -0.82 -12.07
CA SER A 131 -1.06 -0.46 -11.85
C SER A 131 -1.66 -1.30 -10.73
N VAL A 132 -2.70 -0.75 -10.10
CA VAL A 132 -3.59 -1.48 -9.20
C VAL A 132 -4.94 -1.61 -9.93
N PRO A 133 -5.46 -2.84 -10.12
CA PRO A 133 -6.78 -3.05 -10.71
C PRO A 133 -7.89 -2.40 -9.88
N TYR A 134 -8.96 -1.94 -10.56
CA TYR A 134 -10.12 -1.35 -9.91
C TYR A 134 -10.71 -2.26 -8.83
N GLU A 135 -10.79 -3.56 -9.11
CA GLU A 135 -11.42 -4.56 -8.25
C GLU A 135 -10.71 -4.64 -6.89
N MET A 136 -9.38 -4.47 -6.86
CA MET A 136 -8.61 -4.44 -5.62
C MET A 136 -8.90 -3.17 -4.80
N VAL A 137 -9.02 -2.01 -5.46
CA VAL A 137 -9.35 -0.75 -4.78
C VAL A 137 -10.80 -0.76 -4.27
N ALA A 138 -11.73 -1.30 -5.06
CA ALA A 138 -13.13 -1.43 -4.66
C ALA A 138 -13.30 -2.37 -3.47
N ALA A 139 -12.60 -3.51 -3.45
CA ALA A 139 -12.59 -4.42 -2.31
C ALA A 139 -12.02 -3.75 -1.05
N ALA A 140 -10.88 -3.05 -1.17
CA ALA A 140 -10.29 -2.32 -0.05
C ALA A 140 -11.20 -1.19 0.46
N ALA A 141 -11.92 -0.51 -0.42
CA ALA A 141 -12.86 0.54 -0.03
C ALA A 141 -14.08 -0.02 0.70
N ALA A 142 -14.60 -1.16 0.24
CA ALA A 142 -15.73 -1.84 0.87
C ALA A 142 -15.36 -2.34 2.28
N SER A 143 -14.16 -2.89 2.47
CA SER A 143 -13.74 -3.46 3.75
C SER A 143 -13.59 -2.43 4.88
N ILE A 144 -13.47 -1.13 4.57
CA ILE A 144 -13.50 -0.08 5.60
C ILE A 144 -14.83 -0.11 6.37
N GLY A 145 -15.94 -0.40 5.67
CA GLY A 145 -17.26 -0.47 6.28
C GLY A 145 -17.44 -1.65 7.25
N ASP A 146 -16.55 -2.65 7.17
CA ASP A 146 -16.59 -3.86 7.98
C ASP A 146 -15.72 -3.76 9.25
N ILE A 147 -15.00 -2.65 9.44
CA ILE A 147 -14.20 -2.44 10.65
C ILE A 147 -15.13 -2.41 11.88
N PRO A 148 -14.91 -3.26 12.90
CA PRO A 148 -15.72 -3.28 14.10
C PRO A 148 -15.77 -1.91 14.80
N GLU A 149 -16.93 -1.55 15.35
CA GLU A 149 -17.12 -0.26 16.03
C GLU A 149 -16.13 -0.06 17.21
N GLU A 150 -15.82 -1.14 17.92
CA GLU A 150 -14.80 -1.13 19.00
C GLU A 150 -13.41 -0.73 18.49
N MET A 151 -13.09 -1.09 17.25
CA MET A 151 -11.80 -0.76 16.62
C MET A 151 -11.79 0.67 16.09
N VAL A 152 -12.93 1.15 15.57
CA VAL A 152 -13.11 2.58 15.27
C VAL A 152 -12.89 3.42 16.53
N GLN A 153 -13.48 3.02 17.67
CA GLN A 153 -13.31 3.72 18.94
C GLN A 153 -11.87 3.69 19.41
N PHE A 154 -11.20 2.53 19.33
CA PHE A 154 -9.77 2.40 19.64
C PHE A 154 -8.93 3.42 18.88
N TYR A 155 -9.14 3.58 17.56
CA TYR A 155 -8.40 4.57 16.78
C TYR A 155 -8.70 6.02 17.16
N GLN A 156 -9.96 6.33 17.50
CA GLN A 156 -10.33 7.68 17.97
C GLN A 156 -9.63 8.04 19.28
N ASP A 157 -9.57 7.08 20.21
CA ASP A 157 -8.92 7.27 21.50
C ASP A 157 -7.40 7.43 21.34
N ASP A 158 -6.76 6.59 20.52
CA ASP A 158 -5.32 6.65 20.23
C ASP A 158 -4.91 7.98 19.56
N ILE A 159 -5.73 8.49 18.63
CA ILE A 159 -5.52 9.81 18.02
C ILE A 159 -5.62 10.92 19.08
N ALA A 160 -6.62 10.87 19.96
CA ALA A 160 -6.83 11.89 20.99
C ALA A 160 -5.73 11.87 22.07
N GLU A 161 -5.12 10.72 22.34
CA GLU A 161 -3.95 10.60 23.21
C GLU A 161 -2.68 11.16 22.53
N GLY A 162 -2.48 10.85 21.24
CA GLY A 162 -1.31 11.30 20.48
C GLY A 162 -1.26 12.79 20.14
N GLU A 163 -2.39 13.50 20.23
CA GLU A 163 -2.48 14.96 20.04
C GLU A 163 -2.11 15.79 21.30
N GLN A 164 -1.81 15.14 22.43
CA GLN A 164 -1.40 15.80 23.70
C GLN A 164 0.12 15.97 23.82
#